data_AF-A0A1D2AIV1-F1
#
_entry.id   AF-A0A1D2AIV1-F1
#
_cell.length_a   1.000
_cell.length_b   1.000
_cell.length_c   1.000
_cell.angle_alpha   90.00
_cell.angle_beta   90.00
_cell.angle_gamma   90.00
#
_symmetry.space_group_name_H-M   'P 1'
#
loop_
_entity.id
_entity.type
_entity.pdbx_description
1 polymer ?
#
loop_
_entity_poly.entity_id
_entity_poly.type
_entity_poly.pdbx_seq_one_letter_code
_entity_poly.pdbx_strand_id
1 'polypeptide(L)'
;LRDIWQQAIGDRALSMGVQREGRTSCSEHQASPQGREIPPEAYTIMDDVVYTIEVEILKDGKWDTFDAKDLQLEFVRIDPFVRTTLVKKGKKYEADFKVPDVYGVYQFKVDYNRVGYTHLYTTTQVSVRPLQHTQYERFILSAYPYYLSAFSMMLGVFLLSCVFLHHKETPKAKAD
;
A
#
# COMPACT_ATOMS: atom_id res chain seq x y z
N LEU A 1 -0.56 4.67 -56.98
CA LEU A 1 -1.34 4.48 -55.73
C LEU A 1 -0.92 3.21 -55.00
N ARG A 2 -0.94 2.02 -55.62
CA ARG A 2 -0.51 0.75 -54.97
C ARG A 2 0.97 0.75 -54.53
N ASP A 3 1.85 1.34 -55.32
CA ASP A 3 3.29 1.38 -55.02
C ASP A 3 3.62 2.25 -53.80
N ILE A 4 2.88 3.36 -53.63
CA ILE A 4 3.04 4.27 -52.48
C ILE A 4 2.65 3.53 -51.19
N TRP A 5 1.59 2.72 -51.23
CA TRP A 5 1.16 1.91 -50.09
C TRP A 5 2.15 0.77 -49.79
N GLN A 6 2.68 0.09 -50.80
CA GLN A 6 3.68 -0.96 -50.60
C GLN A 6 4.99 -0.41 -50.02
N GLN A 7 5.43 0.76 -50.50
CA GLN A 7 6.63 1.41 -50.00
C GLN A 7 6.47 1.90 -48.56
N ALA A 8 5.32 2.53 -48.23
CA ALA A 8 5.02 2.95 -46.87
C ALA A 8 4.91 1.77 -45.89
N ILE A 9 4.36 0.63 -46.32
CA ILE A 9 4.28 -0.59 -45.50
C ILE A 9 5.69 -1.18 -45.30
N GLY A 10 6.51 -1.22 -46.35
CA GLY A 10 7.90 -1.69 -46.26
C GLY A 10 8.75 -0.86 -45.31
N ASP A 11 8.66 0.46 -45.41
CA ASP A 11 9.40 1.39 -44.54
C ASP A 11 8.96 1.27 -43.08
N ARG A 12 7.66 1.09 -42.82
CA ARG A 12 7.12 0.87 -41.46
C ARG A 12 7.52 -0.50 -40.88
N ALA A 13 7.59 -1.55 -41.71
CA ALA A 13 8.07 -2.85 -41.26
C ALA A 13 9.57 -2.80 -40.90
N LEU A 14 10.36 -2.04 -41.65
CA LEU A 14 11.78 -1.81 -41.36
C LEU A 14 11.97 -0.94 -40.10
N SER A 15 11.16 0.09 -39.89
CA SER A 15 11.25 0.93 -38.67
C SER A 15 10.93 0.13 -37.40
N MET A 16 9.92 -0.75 -37.45
CA MET A 16 9.56 -1.64 -36.34
C MET A 16 10.60 -2.75 -36.14
N GLY A 17 11.12 -3.36 -37.21
CA GLY A 17 12.14 -4.41 -37.13
C GLY A 17 13.49 -3.94 -36.59
N VAL A 18 13.82 -2.66 -36.76
CA VAL A 18 15.05 -2.03 -36.20
C VAL A 18 14.80 -1.41 -34.81
N GLN A 19 13.61 -1.61 -34.21
CA GLN A 19 13.21 -1.02 -32.91
C GLN A 19 13.44 0.50 -32.86
N ARG A 20 13.19 1.19 -33.98
CA ARG A 20 13.24 2.66 -34.08
C ARG A 20 11.95 3.33 -33.59
N GLU A 21 10.84 2.60 -33.61
CA GLU A 21 9.51 3.04 -33.16
C GLU A 21 8.87 1.99 -32.25
N GLY A 22 8.06 2.42 -31.27
CA GLY A 22 7.30 1.51 -30.40
C GLY A 22 8.07 0.95 -29.20
N ARG A 23 9.26 1.50 -28.92
CA ARG A 23 10.01 1.17 -27.70
C ARG A 23 9.38 1.87 -26.51
N THR A 24 9.00 1.13 -25.49
CA THR A 24 8.47 1.66 -24.24
C THR A 24 9.49 1.48 -23.13
N SER A 25 9.60 2.46 -22.23
CA SER A 25 10.51 2.46 -21.09
C SER A 25 9.77 2.88 -19.82
N CYS A 26 10.23 2.38 -18.67
CA CYS A 26 9.73 2.76 -17.36
C CYS A 26 10.88 3.39 -16.55
N SER A 27 10.71 4.61 -16.06
CA SER A 27 11.80 5.40 -15.45
C SER A 27 11.74 5.45 -13.92
N GLU A 28 10.53 5.45 -13.32
CA GLU A 28 10.41 5.61 -11.87
C GLU A 28 9.14 4.95 -11.31
N HIS A 29 9.31 4.19 -10.23
CA HIS A 29 8.22 3.55 -9.49
C HIS A 29 8.29 3.98 -8.03
N GLN A 30 7.25 4.64 -7.55
CA GLN A 30 7.14 5.03 -6.15
C GLN A 30 5.82 4.48 -5.61
N ALA A 31 5.93 3.61 -4.60
CA ALA A 31 4.80 3.22 -3.78
C ALA A 31 4.96 3.96 -2.46
N SER A 32 3.98 4.76 -2.09
CA SER A 32 4.02 5.50 -0.82
C SER A 32 2.67 5.43 -0.14
N PRO A 33 2.63 5.34 1.21
CA PRO A 33 1.41 5.56 1.97
C PRO A 33 0.82 6.93 1.61
N GLN A 34 -0.50 7.02 1.57
CA GLN A 34 -1.18 8.28 1.27
C GLN A 34 -0.65 9.43 2.15
N GLY A 35 -0.12 10.48 1.51
CA GLY A 35 0.40 11.68 2.17
C GLY A 35 1.88 11.66 2.57
N ARG A 36 2.64 10.61 2.23
CA ARG A 36 4.12 10.61 2.36
C ARG A 36 4.79 10.65 0.99
N GLU A 37 5.92 11.35 0.88
CA GLU A 37 6.72 11.39 -0.36
C GLU A 37 7.76 10.26 -0.44
N ILE A 38 8.11 9.64 0.69
CA ILE A 38 9.20 8.66 0.79
C ILE A 38 8.61 7.26 1.03
N PRO A 39 9.00 6.25 0.21
CA PRO A 39 8.57 4.88 0.42
C PRO A 39 9.09 4.35 1.77
N PRO A 40 8.22 3.79 2.63
CA PRO A 40 8.64 3.16 3.88
C PRO A 40 9.35 1.83 3.60
N GLU A 41 10.19 1.39 4.55
CA GLU A 41 10.88 0.10 4.48
C GLU A 41 9.91 -1.09 4.46
N ALA A 42 8.80 -0.98 5.19
CA ALA A 42 7.75 -2.00 5.26
C ALA A 42 6.36 -1.37 5.37
N TYR A 43 5.40 -1.96 4.67
CA TYR A 43 3.98 -1.58 4.72
C TYR A 43 3.27 -2.33 5.82
N THR A 44 2.22 -1.75 6.40
CA THR A 44 1.35 -2.47 7.34
C THR A 44 0.14 -3.07 6.63
N ILE A 45 -0.44 -4.10 7.23
CA ILE A 45 -1.78 -4.58 6.85
C ILE A 45 -2.79 -3.43 6.86
N MET A 46 -3.74 -3.45 5.92
CA MET A 46 -4.83 -2.46 5.81
C MET A 46 -4.40 -1.00 5.55
N ASP A 47 -3.13 -0.78 5.21
CA ASP A 47 -2.60 0.54 4.87
C ASP A 47 -3.09 1.00 3.48
N ASP A 48 -3.28 2.30 3.31
CA ASP A 48 -3.71 2.91 2.04
C ASP A 48 -2.48 3.35 1.23
N VAL A 49 -2.27 2.72 0.08
CA VAL A 49 -1.04 2.86 -0.73
C VAL A 49 -1.36 3.45 -2.09
N VAL A 50 -0.51 4.40 -2.50
CA VAL A 50 -0.51 5.01 -3.82
C VAL A 50 0.68 4.48 -4.59
N TYR A 51 0.42 3.77 -5.70
CA TYR A 51 1.45 3.32 -6.61
C TYR A 51 1.54 4.26 -7.81
N THR A 52 2.73 4.75 -8.11
CA THR A 52 3.00 5.64 -9.23
C THR A 52 4.06 5.05 -10.15
N ILE A 53 3.81 5.08 -11.47
CA ILE A 53 4.74 4.65 -12.52
C ILE A 53 4.78 5.67 -13.65
N GLU A 54 5.97 5.97 -14.16
CA GLU A 54 6.17 6.71 -15.41
C GLU A 54 6.44 5.76 -16.56
N VAL A 55 5.66 5.89 -17.64
CA VAL A 55 5.82 5.11 -18.87
C VAL A 55 6.01 6.05 -20.05
N GLU A 56 7.09 5.85 -20.77
CA GLU A 56 7.47 6.64 -21.95
C GLU A 56 7.50 5.76 -23.19
N ILE A 57 7.28 6.37 -24.35
CA ILE A 57 7.35 5.72 -25.67
C ILE A 57 8.29 6.49 -26.60
N LEU A 58 9.12 5.77 -27.33
CA LEU A 58 10.00 6.31 -28.35
C LEU A 58 9.21 6.51 -29.66
N LYS A 59 9.05 7.77 -30.07
CA LYS A 59 8.48 8.18 -31.36
C LYS A 59 9.46 9.12 -32.06
N ASP A 60 9.78 8.85 -33.33
CA ASP A 60 10.66 9.71 -34.14
C ASP A 60 12.00 10.06 -33.48
N GLY A 61 12.57 9.12 -32.70
CA GLY A 61 13.83 9.30 -31.98
C GLY A 61 13.74 10.18 -30.72
N LYS A 62 12.54 10.58 -30.28
CA LYS A 62 12.29 11.32 -29.03
C LYS A 62 11.41 10.50 -28.07
N TRP A 63 11.70 10.61 -26.78
CA TRP A 63 10.85 10.04 -25.73
C TRP A 63 9.64 10.94 -25.51
N ASP A 64 8.46 10.37 -25.67
CA ASP A 64 7.17 11.01 -25.50
C ASP A 64 6.34 10.25 -24.45
N THR A 65 5.32 10.89 -23.89
CA THR A 65 4.44 10.27 -22.91
C THR A 65 3.66 9.11 -23.53
N PHE A 66 3.66 7.95 -22.86
CA PHE A 66 2.83 6.82 -23.27
C PHE A 66 1.38 7.10 -22.88
N ASP A 67 0.42 6.80 -23.76
CA ASP A 67 -1.01 6.97 -23.51
C ASP A 67 -1.72 5.62 -23.67
N ALA A 68 -1.86 4.90 -22.56
CA ALA A 68 -2.56 3.62 -22.50
C ALA A 68 -3.69 3.68 -21.47
N LYS A 69 -4.85 3.13 -21.84
CA LYS A 69 -6.05 3.06 -20.99
C LYS A 69 -6.13 1.75 -20.20
N ASP A 70 -5.30 0.77 -20.56
CA ASP A 70 -5.38 -0.62 -20.14
C ASP A 70 -4.13 -1.07 -19.35
N LEU A 71 -3.34 -0.12 -18.84
CA LEU A 71 -2.26 -0.41 -17.91
C LEU A 71 -2.83 -0.92 -16.58
N GLN A 72 -2.36 -2.07 -16.13
CA GLN A 72 -2.87 -2.74 -14.93
C GLN A 72 -1.74 -2.99 -13.94
N LEU A 73 -2.02 -2.66 -12.68
CA LEU A 73 -1.20 -3.00 -11.54
C LEU A 73 -1.77 -4.27 -10.88
N GLU A 74 -0.88 -5.23 -10.62
CA GLU A 74 -1.18 -6.39 -9.80
C GLU A 74 -0.37 -6.32 -8.49
N PHE A 75 -1.04 -6.54 -7.36
CA PHE A 75 -0.40 -6.74 -6.06
C PHE A 75 -0.44 -8.24 -5.73
N VAL A 76 0.72 -8.89 -5.84
CA VAL A 76 0.82 -10.36 -5.94
C VAL A 76 1.67 -10.92 -4.81
N ARG A 77 1.32 -12.11 -4.32
CA ARG A 77 2.21 -12.95 -3.50
C ARG A 77 2.50 -14.27 -4.20
N ILE A 78 1.61 -15.24 -4.04
CA ILE A 78 1.55 -16.46 -4.84
C ILE A 78 0.54 -16.22 -5.96
N ASP A 79 -0.66 -15.79 -5.55
CA ASP A 79 -1.74 -15.35 -6.42
C ASP A 79 -1.92 -13.83 -6.32
N PRO A 80 -2.51 -13.18 -7.36
CA PRO A 80 -2.82 -11.76 -7.34
C PRO A 80 -3.97 -11.48 -6.37
N PHE A 81 -3.71 -10.68 -5.34
CA PHE A 81 -4.73 -10.28 -4.35
C PHE A 81 -5.51 -9.04 -4.80
N VAL A 82 -4.81 -8.07 -5.39
CA VAL A 82 -5.41 -6.83 -5.88
C VAL A 82 -5.02 -6.64 -7.34
N ARG A 83 -5.99 -6.23 -8.14
CA ARG A 83 -5.84 -5.94 -9.57
C ARG A 83 -6.56 -4.64 -9.86
N THR A 84 -5.82 -3.60 -10.20
CA THR A 84 -6.38 -2.26 -10.41
C THR A 84 -5.80 -1.65 -11.68
N THR A 85 -6.63 -0.99 -12.48
CA THR A 85 -6.18 -0.25 -13.66
C THR A 85 -5.53 1.06 -13.22
N LEU A 86 -4.36 1.36 -13.78
CA LEU A 86 -3.63 2.58 -13.54
C LEU A 86 -4.30 3.76 -14.26
N VAL A 87 -4.55 4.84 -13.53
CA VAL A 87 -5.16 6.07 -14.06
C VAL A 87 -4.07 7.08 -14.37
N LYS A 88 -4.09 7.62 -15.59
CA LYS A 88 -3.14 8.65 -16.01
C LYS A 88 -3.41 9.98 -15.30
N LYS A 89 -2.41 10.50 -14.59
CA LYS A 89 -2.37 11.84 -13.99
C LYS A 89 -1.15 12.59 -14.53
N GLY A 90 -1.35 13.37 -15.60
CA GLY A 90 -0.28 14.10 -16.28
C GLY A 90 0.67 13.17 -17.03
N LYS A 91 1.95 13.14 -16.62
CA LYS A 91 2.98 12.22 -17.18
C LYS A 91 3.07 10.88 -16.44
N LYS A 92 2.43 10.77 -15.28
CA LYS A 92 2.48 9.63 -14.38
C LYS A 92 1.19 8.82 -14.45
N TYR A 93 1.30 7.54 -14.14
CA TYR A 93 0.19 6.62 -13.95
C TYR A 93 0.09 6.27 -12.47
N GLU A 94 -1.11 6.42 -11.91
CA GLU A 94 -1.34 6.26 -10.48
C GLU A 94 -2.45 5.24 -10.22
N ALA A 95 -2.28 4.42 -9.19
CA ALA A 95 -3.32 3.55 -8.66
C ALA A 95 -3.36 3.63 -7.14
N ASP A 96 -4.54 3.93 -6.62
CA ASP A 96 -4.86 3.96 -5.20
C ASP A 96 -5.50 2.62 -4.81
N PHE A 97 -4.95 1.93 -3.80
CA PHE A 97 -5.56 0.72 -3.29
C PHE A 97 -5.18 0.46 -1.82
N LYS A 98 -5.94 -0.43 -1.18
CA LYS A 98 -5.72 -0.85 0.21
C LYS A 98 -4.96 -2.18 0.26
N VAL A 99 -3.94 -2.26 1.11
CA VAL A 99 -3.19 -3.49 1.35
C VAL A 99 -4.09 -4.54 2.03
N PRO A 100 -4.09 -5.81 1.57
CA PRO A 100 -4.91 -6.86 2.19
C PRO A 100 -4.49 -7.17 3.63
N ASP A 101 -5.40 -7.80 4.38
CA ASP A 101 -5.21 -8.20 5.79
C ASP A 101 -4.25 -9.39 5.99
N VAL A 102 -3.61 -9.86 4.91
CA VAL A 102 -2.70 -11.00 4.95
C VAL A 102 -1.27 -10.48 4.89
N TYR A 103 -0.49 -10.71 5.94
CA TYR A 103 0.93 -10.34 5.98
C TYR A 103 1.79 -11.26 5.11
N GLY A 104 2.98 -10.78 4.74
CA GLY A 104 3.95 -11.53 3.95
C GLY A 104 4.74 -10.65 2.98
N VAL A 105 5.43 -11.30 2.06
CA VAL A 105 6.21 -10.62 1.02
C VAL A 105 5.35 -10.54 -0.24
N TYR A 106 5.11 -9.32 -0.70
CA TYR A 106 4.32 -9.03 -1.90
C TYR A 106 5.21 -8.45 -2.99
N GLN A 107 4.67 -8.40 -4.20
CA GLN A 107 5.29 -7.80 -5.36
C GLN A 107 4.26 -6.90 -6.04
N PHE A 108 4.65 -5.66 -6.28
CA PHE A 108 3.98 -4.80 -7.25
C PHE A 108 4.41 -5.26 -8.63
N LYS A 109 3.47 -5.73 -9.43
CA LYS A 109 3.74 -6.25 -10.77
C LYS A 109 2.96 -5.44 -11.80
N VAL A 110 3.69 -4.89 -12.76
CA VAL A 110 3.12 -4.26 -13.96
C VAL A 110 3.65 -5.03 -15.16
N ASP A 111 2.73 -5.68 -15.86
CA ASP A 111 3.02 -6.50 -17.04
C ASP A 111 2.17 -6.00 -18.21
N TYR A 112 2.83 -5.31 -19.14
CA TYR A 112 2.20 -4.78 -20.34
C TYR A 112 2.73 -5.49 -21.57
N ASN A 113 1.96 -6.47 -22.03
CA ASN A 113 2.23 -7.22 -23.26
C ASN A 113 1.16 -6.89 -24.32
N ARG A 114 1.56 -6.16 -25.36
CA ARG A 114 0.71 -5.78 -26.49
C ARG A 114 1.49 -5.89 -27.80
N VAL A 115 0.82 -6.39 -28.84
CA VAL A 115 1.39 -6.50 -30.18
C VAL A 115 1.74 -5.11 -30.70
N GLY A 116 2.96 -4.94 -31.21
CA GLY A 116 3.45 -3.67 -31.74
C GLY A 116 4.12 -2.75 -30.70
N TYR A 117 4.20 -3.17 -29.44
CA TYR A 117 4.94 -2.47 -28.38
C TYR A 117 6.01 -3.39 -27.77
N THR A 118 6.98 -2.79 -27.09
CA THR A 118 7.94 -3.54 -26.29
C THR A 118 7.26 -4.07 -25.04
N HIS A 119 7.58 -5.32 -24.66
CA HIS A 119 7.07 -5.91 -23.42
C HIS A 119 7.61 -5.11 -22.23
N LEU A 120 6.70 -4.48 -21.47
CA LEU A 120 7.06 -3.81 -20.22
C LEU A 120 6.80 -4.77 -19.07
N TYR A 121 7.85 -5.08 -18.34
CA TYR A 121 7.77 -5.90 -17.14
C TYR A 121 8.49 -5.19 -16.01
N THR A 122 7.76 -4.85 -14.95
CA THR A 122 8.35 -4.30 -13.72
C THR A 122 7.79 -5.08 -12.55
N THR A 123 8.69 -5.54 -11.68
CA THR A 123 8.34 -6.10 -10.38
C THR A 123 9.10 -5.38 -9.27
N THR A 124 8.39 -4.93 -8.24
CA THR A 124 8.98 -4.33 -7.04
C THR A 124 8.54 -5.14 -5.83
N GLN A 125 9.50 -5.81 -5.19
CA GLN A 125 9.24 -6.60 -4.01
C GLN A 125 9.10 -5.69 -2.78
N VAL A 126 8.05 -5.92 -1.99
CA VAL A 126 7.77 -5.19 -0.77
C VAL A 126 7.35 -6.14 0.35
N SER A 127 7.67 -5.75 1.59
CA SER A 127 7.24 -6.50 2.76
C SER A 127 6.00 -5.86 3.39
N VAL A 128 5.00 -6.69 3.69
CA VAL A 128 3.81 -6.31 4.44
C VAL A 128 3.90 -6.96 5.82
N ARG A 129 4.01 -6.12 6.85
CA ARG A 129 4.10 -6.52 8.25
C ARG A 129 2.74 -6.41 8.95
N PRO A 130 2.47 -7.23 9.98
CA PRO A 130 1.33 -7.01 10.86
C PRO A 130 1.48 -5.73 11.69
N LEU A 131 0.37 -5.33 12.33
CA LEU A 131 0.35 -4.21 13.27
C LEU A 131 1.24 -4.51 14.49
N GLN A 132 2.02 -3.53 14.90
CA GLN A 132 2.79 -3.60 16.15
C GLN A 132 1.89 -3.38 17.36
N HIS A 133 2.33 -3.84 18.54
CA HIS A 133 1.58 -3.68 19.79
C HIS A 133 1.25 -2.21 20.14
N THR A 134 2.05 -1.25 19.65
CA THR A 134 1.85 0.19 19.84
C THR A 134 0.84 0.81 18.88
N GLN A 135 0.48 0.10 17.81
CA GLN A 135 -0.36 0.59 16.72
C GLN A 135 -1.83 0.18 16.86
N TYR A 136 -2.16 -0.65 17.85
CA TYR A 136 -3.56 -0.96 18.16
C TYR A 136 -4.28 0.24 18.76
N GLU A 137 -5.60 0.28 18.53
CA GLU A 137 -6.47 1.29 19.12
C GLU A 137 -6.42 1.21 20.66
N ARG A 138 -6.21 2.36 21.29
CA ARG A 138 -6.20 2.50 22.75
C ARG A 138 -7.42 3.30 23.17
N PHE A 139 -7.95 2.99 24.36
CA PHE A 139 -9.10 3.68 24.95
C PHE A 139 -10.40 3.50 24.15
N ILE A 140 -10.73 2.25 23.86
CA ILE A 140 -11.97 1.88 23.18
C ILE A 140 -13.16 2.16 24.11
N LEU A 141 -14.20 2.83 23.59
CA LEU A 141 -15.40 3.21 24.36
C LEU A 141 -16.07 2.02 25.04
N SER A 142 -16.13 0.87 24.37
CA SER A 142 -16.69 -0.36 24.92
C SER A 142 -15.93 -0.89 26.14
N ALA A 143 -14.64 -0.52 26.29
CA ALA A 143 -13.79 -0.99 27.37
C ALA A 143 -13.77 -0.09 28.62
N TYR A 144 -14.47 1.05 28.62
CA TYR A 144 -14.53 1.97 29.78
C TYR A 144 -14.91 1.29 31.11
N PRO A 145 -15.87 0.36 31.17
CA PRO A 145 -16.21 -0.34 32.42
C PRO A 145 -15.02 -1.08 33.05
N TYR A 146 -14.12 -1.63 32.23
CA TYR A 146 -12.92 -2.35 32.71
C TYR A 146 -11.84 -1.39 33.20
N TYR A 147 -11.67 -0.24 32.53
CA TYR A 147 -10.74 0.78 33.00
C TYR A 147 -11.20 1.34 34.35
N LEU A 148 -12.50 1.64 34.48
CA LEU A 148 -13.08 2.18 35.72
C LEU A 148 -12.99 1.18 36.88
N SER A 149 -13.25 -0.12 36.64
CA SER A 149 -13.18 -1.13 37.69
C SER A 149 -11.77 -1.29 38.24
N ALA A 150 -10.74 -1.26 37.38
CA ALA A 150 -9.34 -1.30 37.81
C ALA A 150 -8.99 -0.11 38.72
N PHE A 151 -9.40 1.11 38.34
CA PHE A 151 -9.22 2.30 39.17
C PHE A 151 -10.03 2.24 40.48
N SER A 152 -11.25 1.70 40.44
CA SER A 152 -12.07 1.50 41.64
C SER A 152 -11.41 0.54 42.64
N MET A 153 -10.82 -0.57 42.17
CA MET A 153 -10.12 -1.52 43.04
C MET A 153 -8.85 -0.91 43.66
N MET A 154 -8.08 -0.14 42.88
CA MET A 154 -6.90 0.58 43.40
C MET A 154 -7.29 1.57 44.50
N LEU A 155 -8.34 2.37 44.27
CA LEU A 155 -8.88 3.30 45.27
C LEU A 155 -9.47 2.56 46.49
N GLY A 156 -10.17 1.46 46.27
CA GLY A 156 -10.76 0.65 47.32
C GLY A 156 -9.71 0.08 48.27
N VAL A 157 -8.62 -0.48 47.75
CA VAL A 157 -7.50 -0.97 48.57
C VAL A 157 -6.80 0.17 49.30
N PHE A 158 -6.63 1.33 48.66
CA PHE A 158 -6.04 2.50 49.29
C PHE A 158 -6.87 2.98 50.49
N LEU A 159 -8.19 3.17 50.30
CA LEU A 159 -9.09 3.59 51.37
C LEU A 159 -9.23 2.52 52.47
N LEU A 160 -9.31 1.25 52.08
CA LEU A 160 -9.34 0.13 53.02
C LEU A 160 -8.09 0.12 53.91
N SER A 161 -6.91 0.32 53.31
CA SER A 161 -5.64 0.41 54.05
C SER A 161 -5.67 1.56 55.07
N CYS A 162 -6.12 2.75 54.66
CA CYS A 162 -6.23 3.91 55.56
C CYS A 162 -7.20 3.66 56.71
N VAL A 163 -8.40 3.12 56.43
CA VAL A 163 -9.43 2.84 57.43
C VAL A 163 -8.96 1.74 58.38
N PHE A 164 -8.41 0.65 57.83
CA PHE A 164 -7.93 -0.49 58.62
C PHE A 164 -6.83 -0.07 59.60
N LEU A 165 -5.89 0.77 59.17
CA LEU A 165 -4.81 1.26 60.04
C LEU A 165 -5.31 2.19 61.16
N HIS A 166 -6.34 3.01 60.88
CA HIS A 166 -6.90 3.95 61.87
C HIS A 166 -8.10 3.39 62.64
N HIS A 167 -8.47 2.12 62.40
CA HIS A 167 -9.58 1.48 63.09
C HIS A 167 -9.19 1.14 64.53
N LYS A 168 -9.83 1.79 65.50
CA LYS A 168 -9.74 1.42 66.91
C LYS A 168 -10.86 0.46 67.27
N GLU A 169 -10.52 -0.70 67.83
CA GLU A 169 -11.54 -1.61 68.38
C GLU A 169 -12.20 -0.96 69.60
N THR A 170 -13.54 -0.98 69.64
CA THR A 170 -14.27 -0.61 70.84
C THR A 170 -14.08 -1.73 71.88
N PRO A 171 -13.72 -1.42 73.14
CA PRO A 171 -13.52 -2.45 74.14
C PRO A 171 -14.85 -3.18 74.39
N LYS A 172 -14.85 -4.51 74.23
CA LYS A 172 -15.98 -5.36 74.65
C LYS A 172 -16.20 -5.16 76.15
N ALA A 173 -17.30 -4.51 76.52
CA ALA A 173 -17.75 -4.49 77.90
C ALA A 173 -18.03 -5.94 78.33
N LYS A 174 -17.38 -6.40 79.39
CA LYS A 174 -17.74 -7.66 80.04
C LYS A 174 -19.18 -7.51 80.54
N ALA A 175 -20.07 -8.38 80.07
CA ALA A 175 -21.39 -8.52 80.64
C ALA A 175 -21.24 -9.26 81.98
N ASP A 176 -21.60 -8.58 83.07
CA ASP A 176 -21.80 -9.18 84.40
C ASP A 176 -23.12 -9.98 84.45
#